data_AF-A0A699W3V3-F1
#
_entry.id   AF-A0A699W3V3-F1
#
_cell.length_a   1.000
_cell.length_b   1.000
_cell.length_c   1.000
_cell.angle_alpha   90.00
_cell.angle_beta   90.00
_cell.angle_gamma   90.00
#
_symmetry.space_group_name_H-M   'P 1'
#
loop_
_entity.id
_entity.type
_entity.pdbx_description
1 polymer ?
#
loop_
_entity_poly.entity_id
_entity_poly.type
_entity_poly.pdbx_seq_one_letter_code
_entity_poly.pdbx_strand_id
1 'polypeptide(L)'
;SKASISDRGTHFCNDQFSRVMLKYGVTHRLSTAYHPQSSGQVEVTNRGLKRILERTVGKNRALWSDKLEDALWAFRTAFKTPIGCIPYRLVYGKSCHLPLELEHKALWALKHTNFDLKTAGDHRKLQLNELSELRDQAYENSLIYKERTKKL
;
A
#
# COMPACT_ATOMS: atom_id res chain seq x y z
N SER A 1 -4.44 6.48 19.44
CA SER A 1 -3.28 5.76 20.01
C SER A 1 -2.60 4.96 18.92
N LYS A 2 -1.26 4.89 18.91
CA LYS A 2 -0.50 4.05 17.96
C LYS A 2 -0.40 2.66 18.54
N ALA A 3 -0.64 1.63 17.73
CA ALA A 3 -0.51 0.24 18.16
C ALA A 3 0.32 -0.55 17.17
N SER A 4 1.16 -1.44 17.69
CA SER A 4 1.90 -2.43 16.91
C SER A 4 1.36 -3.81 17.25
N ILE A 5 1.02 -4.60 16.22
CA ILE A 5 0.51 -5.96 16.38
C ILE A 5 1.55 -6.92 15.81
N SER A 6 2.02 -7.87 16.62
CA SER A 6 2.98 -8.90 16.18
C SER A 6 2.55 -10.29 16.64
N ASP A 7 3.16 -11.32 16.09
CA ASP A 7 3.11 -12.66 16.68
C ASP A 7 3.89 -12.71 18.01
N ARG A 8 3.87 -13.88 18.65
CA ARG A 8 4.61 -14.15 19.89
C ARG A 8 6.05 -14.59 19.66
N GLY A 9 6.65 -14.28 18.50
CA GLY A 9 8.05 -14.55 18.24
C GLY A 9 8.94 -13.91 19.30
N THR A 10 10.00 -14.61 19.70
CA THR A 10 10.94 -14.17 20.75
C THR A 10 11.59 -12.81 20.42
N HIS A 11 11.73 -12.50 19.14
CA HIS A 11 12.21 -11.20 18.66
C HIS A 11 11.26 -10.03 18.98
N PHE A 12 9.96 -10.28 19.11
CA PHE A 12 8.95 -9.28 19.48
C PHE A 12 8.60 -9.34 20.97
N CYS A 13 8.72 -10.51 21.59
CA CYS A 13 8.49 -10.75 23.02
C CYS A 13 9.78 -10.61 23.85
N ASN A 14 10.48 -9.48 23.73
CA ASN A 14 11.63 -9.19 24.58
C ASN A 14 11.53 -7.80 25.24
N ASP A 15 12.24 -7.65 26.35
CA ASP A 15 12.20 -6.44 27.18
C ASP A 15 12.81 -5.22 26.46
N GLN A 16 13.76 -5.40 25.55
CA GLN A 16 14.30 -4.30 24.74
C GLN A 16 13.21 -3.72 23.83
N PHE A 17 12.43 -4.58 23.18
CA PHE A 17 11.34 -4.19 22.29
C PHE A 17 10.22 -3.51 23.07
N SER A 18 9.86 -4.03 24.25
CA SER A 18 8.88 -3.40 25.13
C SER A 18 9.31 -1.99 25.57
N ARG A 19 10.59 -1.80 25.92
CA ARG A 19 11.15 -0.47 26.26
C ARG A 19 11.09 0.50 25.08
N VAL A 20 11.38 0.05 23.86
CA VAL A 20 11.24 0.88 22.64
C VAL A 20 9.79 1.28 22.44
N MET A 21 8.84 0.34 22.55
CA MET A 21 7.41 0.62 22.37
C MET A 21 6.89 1.66 23.39
N LEU A 22 7.30 1.54 24.65
CA LEU A 22 6.99 2.52 25.69
C LEU A 22 7.59 3.90 25.38
N LYS A 23 8.87 3.97 24.96
CA LYS A 23 9.55 5.23 24.62
C LYS A 23 8.83 6.01 23.53
N TYR A 24 8.26 5.32 22.54
CA TYR A 24 7.52 5.95 21.44
C TYR A 24 6.00 6.04 21.67
N GLY A 25 5.52 5.67 22.86
CA GLY A 25 4.08 5.70 23.20
C GLY A 25 3.23 4.76 22.33
N VAL A 26 3.82 3.66 21.86
CA VAL A 26 3.15 2.66 21.02
C VAL A 26 2.66 1.51 21.90
N THR A 27 1.37 1.20 21.82
CA THR A 27 0.81 0.02 22.50
C THR A 27 1.18 -1.24 21.71
N HIS A 28 1.99 -2.11 22.30
CA HIS A 28 2.30 -3.40 21.69
C HIS A 28 1.21 -4.42 22.04
N ARG A 29 0.64 -5.06 21.02
CA ARG A 29 -0.38 -6.10 21.14
C ARG A 29 0.13 -7.38 20.49
N LEU A 30 0.08 -8.48 21.24
CA LEU A 30 0.50 -9.78 20.73
C LEU A 30 -0.71 -10.55 20.21
N SER A 31 -0.59 -11.09 19.00
CA SER A 31 -1.57 -12.03 18.46
C SER A 31 -1.62 -13.28 19.34
N THR A 32 -2.81 -13.73 19.70
CA THR A 32 -3.00 -15.02 20.37
C THR A 32 -2.87 -16.15 19.36
N ALA A 33 -2.44 -17.34 19.82
CA ALA A 33 -2.13 -18.49 18.97
C ALA A 33 -3.30 -18.96 18.07
N TYR A 34 -4.53 -18.55 18.38
CA TYR A 34 -5.75 -18.92 17.65
C TYR A 34 -6.51 -17.72 17.08
N HIS A 35 -5.87 -16.56 16.93
CA HIS A 35 -6.50 -15.38 16.34
C HIS A 35 -5.79 -14.94 15.05
N PRO A 36 -5.95 -15.70 13.95
CA PRO A 36 -5.34 -15.41 12.65
C PRO A 36 -5.79 -14.07 12.07
N GLN A 37 -6.86 -13.46 12.59
CA GLN A 37 -7.39 -12.19 12.13
C GLN A 37 -6.45 -10.99 12.41
N SER A 38 -5.66 -11.07 13.50
CA SER A 38 -4.66 -10.05 13.84
C SER A 38 -3.43 -10.07 12.91
N SER A 39 -3.08 -11.25 12.40
CA SER A 39 -1.91 -11.47 11.52
C SER A 39 -2.30 -11.64 10.04
N GLY A 40 -3.58 -11.87 9.74
CA GLY A 40 -4.04 -12.26 8.41
C GLY A 40 -3.72 -11.23 7.33
N GLN A 41 -3.77 -9.94 7.67
CA GLN A 41 -3.38 -8.88 6.75
C GLN A 41 -1.89 -8.96 6.39
N VAL A 42 -1.03 -9.22 7.39
CA VAL A 42 0.42 -9.37 7.22
C VAL A 42 0.71 -10.63 6.41
N GLU A 43 0.03 -11.74 6.68
CA GLU A 43 0.20 -13.01 5.96
C GLU A 43 -0.21 -12.92 4.49
N VAL A 44 -1.37 -12.31 4.19
CA VAL A 44 -1.84 -12.13 2.81
C VAL A 44 -0.88 -11.21 2.03
N THR A 45 -0.41 -10.14 2.67
CA THR A 45 0.56 -9.21 2.08
C THR A 45 1.88 -9.92 1.81
N ASN A 46 2.41 -10.65 2.80
CA ASN A 46 3.66 -11.41 2.68
C ASN A 46 3.56 -12.50 1.61
N ARG A 47 2.43 -13.20 1.50
CA ARG A 47 2.18 -14.17 0.43
C ARG A 47 2.21 -13.52 -0.95
N GLY A 48 1.63 -12.33 -1.09
CA GLY A 48 1.68 -11.53 -2.32
C GLY A 48 3.11 -11.13 -2.70
N LEU A 49 3.88 -10.60 -1.74
CA LEU A 49 5.28 -10.20 -1.95
C LEU A 49 6.17 -11.38 -2.30
N LYS A 50 6.03 -12.51 -1.59
CA LYS A 50 6.77 -13.75 -1.89
C LYS A 50 6.51 -14.21 -3.33
N ARG A 51 5.26 -14.20 -3.81
CA ARG A 51 4.94 -14.56 -5.20
C ARG A 51 5.58 -13.64 -6.23
N ILE A 52 5.69 -12.33 -5.95
CA ILE A 52 6.37 -11.39 -6.84
C ILE A 52 7.87 -11.69 -6.85
N LEU A 53 8.47 -11.84 -5.66
CA LEU A 53 9.89 -12.17 -5.50
C LEU A 53 10.27 -13.48 -6.20
N GLU A 54 9.49 -14.55 -5.98
CA GLU A 54 9.69 -15.85 -6.62
C GLU A 54 9.72 -15.74 -8.15
N ARG A 55 8.87 -14.89 -8.74
CA ARG A 55 8.85 -14.65 -10.19
C ARG A 55 10.02 -13.80 -10.66
N THR A 56 10.41 -12.76 -9.91
CA THR A 56 11.49 -11.85 -10.30
C THR A 56 12.88 -12.46 -10.15
N VAL A 57 13.07 -13.32 -9.14
CA VAL A 57 14.36 -13.92 -8.79
C VAL A 57 14.59 -15.21 -9.59
N GLY A 58 13.52 -15.88 -10.02
CA GLY A 58 13.56 -17.04 -10.90
C GLY A 58 14.42 -18.17 -10.31
N LYS A 59 15.42 -18.65 -11.07
CA LYS A 59 16.30 -19.75 -10.66
C LYS A 59 17.39 -19.31 -9.66
N ASN A 60 17.79 -18.03 -9.65
CA ASN A 60 18.91 -17.57 -8.83
C ASN A 60 18.43 -16.92 -7.53
N ARG A 61 18.08 -17.75 -6.54
CA ARG A 61 17.55 -17.32 -5.23
C ARG A 61 18.46 -16.39 -4.42
N ALA A 62 19.75 -16.26 -4.78
CA ALA A 62 20.68 -15.37 -4.08
C ALA A 62 20.39 -13.88 -4.31
N LEU A 63 19.75 -13.51 -5.41
CA LEU A 63 19.48 -12.10 -5.79
C LEU A 63 18.20 -11.52 -5.18
N TRP A 64 17.62 -12.17 -4.17
CA TRP A 64 16.32 -11.75 -3.61
C TRP A 64 16.38 -10.38 -2.94
N SER A 65 17.50 -10.03 -2.30
CA SER A 65 17.69 -8.72 -1.65
C SER A 65 17.66 -7.60 -2.68
N ASP A 66 18.35 -7.79 -3.79
CA ASP A 66 18.50 -6.78 -4.84
C ASP A 66 17.17 -6.55 -5.58
N LYS A 67 16.32 -7.58 -5.60
CA LYS A 67 14.97 -7.53 -6.19
C LYS A 67 13.87 -7.17 -5.20
N LEU A 68 14.20 -6.96 -3.94
CA LEU A 68 13.21 -6.62 -2.92
C LEU A 68 12.57 -5.26 -3.20
N GLU A 69 13.34 -4.24 -3.56
CA GLU A 69 12.81 -2.92 -3.89
C GLU A 69 11.91 -2.96 -5.12
N ASP A 70 12.32 -3.66 -6.18
CA ASP A 70 11.50 -3.87 -7.39
C ASP A 70 10.17 -4.57 -7.05
N ALA A 71 10.22 -5.60 -6.19
CA ALA A 71 9.03 -6.34 -5.77
C ALA A 71 8.10 -5.50 -4.89
N LEU A 72 8.66 -4.69 -3.99
CA LEU A 72 7.90 -3.74 -3.17
C LEU A 72 7.25 -2.67 -4.03
N TRP A 73 7.96 -2.15 -5.03
CA TRP A 73 7.41 -1.20 -5.99
C TRP A 73 6.23 -1.80 -6.74
N ALA A 74 6.41 -2.97 -7.36
CA ALA A 74 5.34 -3.67 -8.06
C ALA A 74 4.13 -3.97 -7.15
N PHE A 75 4.37 -4.35 -5.90
CA PHE A 75 3.29 -4.59 -4.95
C PHE A 75 2.51 -3.31 -4.61
N ARG A 76 3.22 -2.19 -4.41
CA ARG A 76 2.65 -0.90 -4.04
C ARG A 76 1.87 -0.25 -5.18
N THR A 77 2.23 -0.51 -6.44
CA THR A 77 1.60 0.10 -7.62
C THR A 77 0.51 -0.77 -8.27
N ALA A 78 0.46 -2.07 -7.96
CA ALA A 78 -0.60 -2.95 -8.44
C ALA A 78 -1.94 -2.71 -7.73
N PHE A 79 -3.03 -2.67 -8.50
CA PHE A 79 -4.39 -2.59 -7.97
C PHE A 79 -4.72 -3.83 -7.13
N LYS A 80 -5.35 -3.64 -5.97
CA LYS A 80 -5.77 -4.72 -5.08
C LYS A 80 -7.28 -4.74 -4.98
N THR A 81 -7.92 -5.75 -5.57
CA THR A 81 -9.38 -5.95 -5.54
C THR A 81 -9.98 -5.90 -4.13
N PRO A 82 -9.38 -6.50 -3.08
CA PRO A 82 -9.94 -6.42 -1.72
C PRO A 82 -9.97 -5.00 -1.14
N ILE A 83 -9.10 -4.12 -1.63
CA ILE A 83 -8.93 -2.74 -1.16
C ILE A 83 -9.65 -1.75 -2.11
N GLY A 84 -9.95 -2.18 -3.33
CA GLY A 84 -10.55 -1.34 -4.37
C GLY A 84 -9.62 -0.25 -4.92
N CYS A 85 -8.33 -0.26 -4.57
CA CYS A 85 -7.35 0.68 -5.08
C CYS A 85 -5.90 0.14 -4.99
N ILE A 86 -4.95 1.00 -5.35
CA ILE A 86 -3.51 0.74 -5.31
C ILE A 86 -2.97 1.09 -3.90
N PRO A 87 -2.17 0.24 -3.22
CA PRO A 87 -1.65 0.53 -1.87
C PRO A 87 -0.91 1.87 -1.76
N TYR A 88 -0.16 2.27 -2.79
CA TYR A 88 0.49 3.58 -2.86
C TYR A 88 -0.51 4.74 -2.65
N ARG A 89 -1.71 4.64 -3.23
CA ARG A 89 -2.75 5.67 -3.12
C ARG A 89 -3.25 5.82 -1.69
N LEU A 90 -3.35 4.73 -0.93
CA LEU A 90 -3.75 4.78 0.48
C LEU A 90 -2.72 5.49 1.35
N VAL A 91 -1.43 5.29 1.10
CA VAL A 91 -0.36 5.84 1.93
C VAL A 91 -0.12 7.32 1.62
N TYR A 92 -0.10 7.69 0.34
CA TYR A 92 0.30 9.03 -0.09
C TYR A 92 -0.86 9.92 -0.56
N GLY A 93 -2.08 9.37 -0.65
CA GLY A 93 -3.25 10.10 -1.13
C GLY A 93 -3.20 10.51 -2.61
N LYS A 94 -2.23 10.02 -3.38
CA LYS A 94 -2.02 10.37 -4.80
C LYS A 94 -2.04 9.11 -5.67
N SER A 95 -2.45 9.26 -6.94
CA SER A 95 -2.19 8.25 -7.95
C SER A 95 -0.68 8.03 -8.08
N CYS A 96 -0.27 6.76 -8.13
CA CYS A 96 1.10 6.45 -8.51
C CYS A 96 1.21 6.70 -10.01
N HIS A 97 2.16 7.52 -10.44
CA HIS A 97 2.49 7.64 -11.85
C HIS A 97 3.76 6.83 -12.10
N LEU A 98 3.65 5.77 -12.90
CA LEU A 98 4.86 5.11 -13.38
C LEU A 98 5.63 6.10 -14.27
N PRO A 99 6.97 6.08 -14.29
CA PRO A 99 7.76 6.92 -15.19
C PRO A 99 7.27 6.86 -16.64
N LEU A 100 6.90 5.67 -17.12
CA LEU A 100 6.30 5.47 -18.45
C LEU A 100 4.96 6.20 -18.64
N GLU A 101 4.10 6.25 -17.61
CA GLU A 101 2.86 7.04 -17.68
C GLU A 101 3.13 8.54 -17.71
N LEU A 102 4.18 9.00 -17.01
CA LEU A 102 4.58 10.41 -17.04
C LEU A 102 5.15 10.79 -18.41
N GLU A 103 6.00 9.96 -18.99
CA GLU A 103 6.54 10.16 -20.34
C GLU A 103 5.44 10.16 -21.40
N HIS A 104 4.52 9.18 -21.34
CA HIS A 104 3.39 9.10 -22.26
C HIS A 104 2.44 10.29 -22.09
N LYS A 105 2.12 10.70 -20.85
CA LYS A 105 1.30 11.90 -20.60
C LYS A 105 1.99 13.18 -21.00
N ALA A 106 3.31 13.29 -20.82
CA ALA A 106 4.08 14.45 -21.27
C ALA A 106 4.11 14.52 -22.80
N LEU A 107 4.32 13.39 -23.49
CA LEU A 107 4.22 13.28 -24.95
C LEU A 107 2.83 13.64 -25.47
N TRP A 108 1.77 13.16 -24.82
CA TRP A 108 0.39 13.51 -25.16
C TRP A 108 0.05 14.96 -24.86
N ALA A 109 0.53 15.50 -23.74
CA ALA A 109 0.39 16.92 -23.42
C ALA A 109 1.12 17.77 -24.46
N LEU A 110 2.35 17.42 -24.86
CA LEU A 110 3.09 18.10 -25.91
C LEU A 110 2.35 18.06 -27.26
N LYS A 111 1.67 16.95 -27.57
CA LYS A 111 0.80 16.83 -28.75
C LYS A 111 -0.48 17.68 -28.64
N HIS A 112 -0.98 17.92 -27.43
CA HIS A 112 -2.21 18.69 -27.17
C HIS A 112 -1.98 20.15 -26.76
N THR A 113 -0.76 20.59 -26.50
CA THR A 113 -0.42 21.97 -26.06
C THR A 113 -0.60 23.05 -27.12
N ASN A 114 -1.17 22.71 -28.28
CA ASN A 114 -1.91 23.67 -29.09
C ASN A 114 -3.39 23.28 -28.89
N PHE A 115 -4.19 23.92 -28.01
CA PHE A 115 -4.99 25.05 -28.50
C PHE A 115 -5.75 25.90 -27.43
N ASP A 116 -5.87 25.56 -26.14
CA ASP A 116 -6.65 26.45 -25.23
C ASP A 116 -6.37 26.28 -23.73
N LEU A 117 -5.87 27.34 -23.08
CA LEU A 117 -5.45 27.37 -21.67
C LEU A 117 -6.64 27.22 -20.70
N LYS A 118 -7.82 27.73 -21.10
CA LYS A 118 -9.05 27.71 -20.27
C LYS A 118 -9.59 26.29 -20.09
N THR A 119 -9.66 25.54 -21.20
CA THR A 119 -10.12 24.14 -21.22
C THR A 119 -9.18 23.23 -20.42
N ALA A 120 -7.87 23.48 -20.45
CA ALA A 120 -6.89 22.75 -19.64
C ALA A 120 -7.09 22.98 -18.13
N GLY A 121 -7.43 24.22 -17.73
CA GLY A 121 -7.74 24.56 -16.34
C GLY A 121 -8.99 23.86 -15.81
N ASP A 122 -10.06 23.84 -16.61
CA ASP A 122 -11.31 23.16 -16.25
C ASP A 122 -11.11 21.64 -16.15
N HIS A 123 -10.34 21.04 -17.08
CA HIS A 123 -10.01 19.62 -17.03
C HIS A 123 -9.18 19.26 -15.78
N ARG A 124 -8.21 20.11 -15.40
CA ARG A 124 -7.42 19.93 -14.17
C ARG A 124 -8.31 19.97 -12.92
N LYS A 125 -9.31 20.86 -12.88
CA LYS A 125 -10.26 20.98 -11.77
C LYS A 125 -11.15 19.74 -11.64
N LEU A 126 -11.63 19.21 -12.78
CA LEU A 126 -12.39 17.96 -12.81
C LEU A 126 -11.57 16.78 -12.26
N GLN A 127 -10.33 16.62 -12.74
CA GLN A 127 -9.43 15.56 -12.26
C GLN A 127 -9.16 15.63 -10.75
N LEU A 128 -9.08 16.84 -10.18
CA LEU A 128 -8.89 17.03 -8.74
C LEU A 128 -10.13 16.61 -7.93
N ASN A 129 -11.33 16.89 -8.43
CA ASN A 129 -12.58 16.48 -7.80
C ASN A 129 -12.74 14.95 -7.81
N GLU A 130 -12.50 14.30 -8.97
CA GLU A 130 -12.50 12.84 -9.07
C GLU A 130 -11.51 12.20 -8.09
N LEU A 131 -10.34 12.82 -7.91
CA LEU A 131 -9.32 12.34 -6.99
C LEU A 131 -9.76 12.46 -5.52
N SER A 132 -10.59 13.46 -5.18
CA SER A 132 -11.20 13.59 -3.86
C SER A 132 -12.22 12.48 -3.61
N GLU A 133 -13.14 12.24 -4.56
CA GLU A 133 -14.16 11.20 -4.45
C GLU A 133 -13.54 9.80 -4.29
N LEU A 134 -12.46 9.53 -5.03
CA LEU A 134 -11.71 8.28 -4.90
C LEU A 134 -11.07 8.09 -3.52
N ARG A 135 -10.70 9.18 -2.83
CA ARG A 135 -10.17 9.09 -1.46
C ARG A 135 -11.27 8.76 -0.47
N ASP A 136 -12.42 9.40 -0.61
CA ASP A 136 -13.58 9.18 0.27
C ASP A 136 -14.06 7.72 0.12
N GLN A 137 -14.15 7.23 -1.11
CA GLN A 137 -14.50 5.84 -1.37
C GLN A 137 -13.46 4.84 -0.81
N ALA A 138 -12.17 5.16 -0.89
CA ALA A 138 -11.13 4.33 -0.31
C ALA A 138 -11.20 4.29 1.23
N TYR A 139 -11.56 5.40 1.86
CA TYR A 139 -11.77 5.48 3.31
C TYR A 139 -12.95 4.60 3.75
N GLU A 140 -14.09 4.71 3.07
CA GLU A 140 -15.28 3.88 3.31
C GLU A 140 -14.99 2.39 3.09
N ASN A 141 -14.31 2.04 2.00
CA ASN A 141 -13.92 0.66 1.73
C ASN A 141 -12.99 0.09 2.82
N SER A 142 -12.09 0.90 3.37
CA SER A 142 -11.21 0.51 4.48
C SER A 142 -12.00 0.24 5.77
N LEU A 143 -13.00 1.06 6.07
CA LEU A 143 -13.91 0.87 7.20
C LEU A 143 -14.71 -0.42 7.06
N ILE A 144 -15.35 -0.63 5.91
CA ILE A 144 -16.14 -1.84 5.61
C ILE A 144 -15.29 -3.10 5.74
N TYR A 145 -14.05 -3.08 5.23
CA TYR A 145 -13.12 -4.22 5.35
C TYR A 145 -12.78 -4.53 6.82
N LYS A 146 -12.53 -3.51 7.64
CA LYS A 146 -12.28 -3.66 9.08
C LYS A 146 -13.48 -4.19 9.84
N GLU A 147 -14.70 -3.85 9.44
CA GLU A 147 -15.92 -4.38 10.07
C GLU A 147 -16.20 -5.82 9.68
N ARG A 148 -16.02 -6.17 8.40
CA ARG A 148 -16.19 -7.54 7.91
C ARG A 148 -15.21 -8.51 8.53
N THR A 149 -13.98 -8.07 8.76
CA THR A 149 -12.99 -8.88 9.48
C THR A 149 -13.40 -9.09 10.93
N LYS A 150 -13.91 -8.09 11.67
CA LYS A 150 -14.37 -8.29 13.07
C LYS A 150 -15.58 -9.22 13.26
N LYS A 151 -16.37 -9.49 12.21
CA LYS A 151 -17.58 -10.34 12.26
C LYS A 151 -17.31 -11.83 11.98
N LEU A 152 -16.08 -12.16 11.58
CA LEU A 152 -15.57 -13.54 11.46
C LEU A 152 -14.89 -13.97 12.76
#